data_AF-A0A9E5RN90-F1
#
_entry.id   AF-A0A9E5RN90-F1
#
_cell.length_a   1.000
_cell.length_b   1.000
_cell.length_c   1.000
_cell.angle_alpha   90.00
_cell.angle_beta   90.00
_cell.angle_gamma   90.00
#
_symmetry.space_group_name_H-M   'P 1'
#
loop_
_entity.id
_entity.type
_entity.pdbx_description
1 polymer ?
#
loop_
_entity_poly.entity_id
_entity_poly.type
_entity_poly.pdbx_seq_one_letter_code
_entity_poly.pdbx_strand_id
1 'polypeptide(L)'
;MRGAIAPYNGSALSPKLDNIREQDIQIYEDGDRTWVAANSGRISTFSVRRNGKNWWKLDQGTEISNELRVVNDHRNHWLWEPSYSMPIDTYREALRSVGNILYEVS
;
A
#
# COMPACT_ATOMS: atom_id res chain seq x y z
N MET A 1 -13.87 5.09 -7.65
CA MET A 1 -13.04 4.33 -8.62
C MET A 1 -12.96 2.89 -8.14
N ARG A 2 -12.96 1.91 -9.07
CA ARG A 2 -13.29 0.49 -8.80
C ARG A 2 -12.07 -0.25 -8.22
N GLY A 3 -12.08 -0.51 -6.92
CA GLY A 3 -11.02 -1.24 -6.23
C GLY A 3 -11.25 -2.76 -6.24
N ALA A 4 -10.20 -3.52 -6.49
CA ALA A 4 -9.82 -4.80 -5.89
C ALA A 4 -8.67 -5.33 -6.78
N ILE A 5 -7.54 -5.81 -6.26
CA ILE A 5 -7.32 -6.89 -5.29
C ILE A 5 -5.85 -6.67 -4.80
N ALA A 6 -5.41 -7.33 -3.72
CA ALA A 6 -3.98 -7.52 -3.41
C ALA A 6 -3.71 -9.03 -3.33
N PRO A 7 -2.68 -9.51 -4.01
CA PRO A 7 -1.75 -10.46 -3.46
C PRO A 7 -0.51 -9.65 -3.09
N TYR A 8 -0.43 -9.23 -1.83
CA TYR A 8 0.82 -8.76 -1.24
C TYR A 8 1.50 -9.96 -0.59
N ASN A 9 2.80 -10.15 -0.83
CA ASN A 9 3.58 -11.18 -0.14
C ASN A 9 3.89 -10.68 1.27
N GLY A 10 2.90 -10.79 2.14
CA GLY A 10 3.02 -10.48 3.55
C GLY A 10 3.88 -11.51 4.29
N SER A 11 3.93 -11.38 5.60
CA SER A 11 4.44 -12.48 6.44
C SER A 11 3.33 -13.47 6.76
N ALA A 12 3.66 -14.61 7.34
CA ALA A 12 2.67 -15.59 7.82
C ALA A 12 1.71 -15.02 8.89
N LEU A 13 2.02 -13.86 9.47
CA LEU A 13 1.27 -13.27 10.58
C LEU A 13 0.56 -11.96 10.21
N SER A 14 0.99 -11.28 9.14
CA SER A 14 0.40 -10.00 8.76
C SER A 14 0.75 -9.59 7.33
N PRO A 15 -0.10 -8.76 6.69
CA PRO A 15 0.13 -8.23 5.35
C PRO A 15 1.27 -7.22 5.31
N LYS A 16 1.71 -6.58 6.40
CA LYS A 16 2.89 -5.67 6.45
C LYS A 16 2.94 -4.62 5.31
N LEU A 17 1.80 -4.02 4.97
CA LEU A 17 1.72 -2.99 3.92
C LEU A 17 2.49 -1.72 4.32
N ASP A 18 2.65 -1.48 5.62
CA ASP A 18 3.39 -0.35 6.20
C ASP A 18 4.91 -0.54 6.28
N ASN A 19 5.44 -1.67 5.79
CA ASN A 19 6.87 -1.95 5.74
C ASN A 19 7.54 -1.27 4.53
N ILE A 20 7.56 0.06 4.55
CA ILE A 20 8.09 0.92 3.48
C ILE A 20 9.63 0.90 3.50
N ARG A 21 10.25 0.62 2.35
CA ARG A 21 11.69 0.79 2.12
C ARG A 21 11.95 2.10 1.40
N GLU A 22 13.16 2.64 1.51
CA GLU A 22 13.55 3.89 0.83
C GLU A 22 13.35 3.86 -0.69
N GLN A 23 13.49 2.68 -1.31
CA GLN A 23 13.25 2.49 -2.74
C GLN A 23 11.76 2.43 -3.13
N ASP A 24 10.86 2.22 -2.17
CA ASP A 24 9.44 2.05 -2.41
C ASP A 24 8.70 3.39 -2.54
N ILE A 25 9.33 4.50 -2.14
CA ILE A 25 8.71 5.83 -2.20
C ILE A 25 9.75 6.93 -2.28
N GLN A 26 9.41 8.05 -2.93
CA GLN A 26 10.30 9.21 -2.91
C GLN A 26 10.19 9.91 -1.55
N ILE A 27 11.31 9.91 -0.83
CA ILE A 27 11.46 10.54 0.48
C ILE A 27 12.28 11.82 0.31
N TYR A 28 11.94 12.87 1.06
CA TYR A 28 12.71 14.10 1.15
C TYR A 28 12.65 14.66 2.57
N GLU A 29 13.65 15.45 2.95
CA GLU A 29 13.68 16.14 4.23
C GLU A 29 13.10 17.55 4.07
N ASP A 30 12.26 17.97 5.01
CA ASP A 30 11.73 19.34 5.12
C ASP A 30 11.72 19.74 6.60
N GLY A 31 12.72 20.55 6.97
CA GLY A 31 13.05 20.86 8.36
C GLY A 31 13.61 19.63 9.10
N ASP A 32 13.13 19.38 10.30
CA ASP A 32 13.52 18.24 11.14
C ASP A 32 12.62 17.00 10.92
N ARG A 33 11.97 16.92 9.75
CA ARG A 33 11.01 15.85 9.43
C ARG A 33 11.28 15.25 8.06
N THR A 34 11.14 13.94 8.02
CA THR A 34 11.13 13.14 6.79
C THR A 34 9.72 13.11 6.19
N TRP A 35 9.63 13.48 4.92
CA TRP A 35 8.39 13.54 4.14
C TRP A 35 8.41 12.56 2.98
N VAL A 36 7.22 12.14 2.54
CA VAL A 36 7.02 11.41 1.30
C VAL A 36 6.40 12.33 0.26
N ALA A 37 6.87 12.26 -0.98
CA ALA A 37 6.32 13.05 -2.08
C ALA A 37 5.01 12.45 -2.58
N ALA A 38 4.03 13.30 -2.91
CA ALA A 38 2.79 12.89 -3.56
C ALA A 38 3.05 12.06 -4.83
N ASN A 39 2.20 11.06 -5.11
CA ASN A 39 2.25 10.27 -6.35
C ASN A 39 3.58 9.53 -6.61
N SER A 40 4.35 9.23 -5.57
CA SER A 40 5.70 8.65 -5.70
C SER A 40 5.82 7.19 -5.25
N GLY A 41 4.70 6.56 -4.87
CA GLY A 41 4.68 5.22 -4.29
C GLY A 41 4.91 4.11 -5.30
N ARG A 42 5.62 3.07 -4.87
CA ARG A 42 5.93 1.85 -5.62
C ARG A 42 5.49 0.59 -4.87
N ILE A 43 4.72 0.73 -3.79
CA ILE A 43 4.19 -0.39 -3.02
C ILE A 43 3.23 -1.16 -3.92
N SER A 44 3.71 -2.31 -4.36
CA SER A 44 3.11 -3.08 -5.43
C SER A 44 2.21 -4.17 -4.87
N THR A 45 0.97 -4.19 -5.33
CA THR A 45 0.00 -5.26 -5.12
C THR A 45 -0.49 -5.77 -6.47
N PHE A 46 -1.09 -6.95 -6.51
CA PHE A 46 -1.61 -7.50 -7.77
C PHE A 46 -3.11 -7.72 -7.72
N SER A 47 -3.79 -8.02 -8.82
CA SER A 47 -5.20 -8.47 -8.77
C SER A 47 -5.46 -9.94 -9.05
N VAL A 48 -4.39 -10.70 -9.30
CA VAL A 48 -4.48 -12.13 -9.58
C VAL A 48 -3.49 -12.85 -8.69
N ARG A 49 -3.96 -13.85 -7.95
CA ARG A 49 -3.13 -14.72 -7.10
C ARG A 49 -2.03 -15.36 -7.95
N ARG A 50 -0.78 -15.30 -7.49
CA ARG A 50 0.35 -16.01 -8.09
C ARG A 50 0.67 -17.26 -7.25
N ASN A 51 1.67 -18.04 -7.66
CA ASN A 51 2.17 -19.13 -6.84
C ASN A 51 2.77 -18.58 -5.53
N GLY A 52 2.37 -19.12 -4.38
CA GLY A 52 2.82 -18.64 -3.06
C GLY A 52 1.82 -18.96 -1.94
N LYS A 53 2.24 -18.71 -0.70
CA LYS A 53 1.44 -18.81 0.53
C LYS A 53 1.22 -17.41 1.13
N ASN A 54 0.37 -17.30 2.15
CA ASN A 54 0.11 -16.07 2.91
C ASN A 54 -0.44 -14.94 2.03
N TRP A 55 -1.53 -15.24 1.33
CA TRP A 55 -2.21 -14.24 0.50
C TRP A 55 -3.20 -13.45 1.34
N TRP A 56 -3.12 -12.13 1.23
CA TRP A 56 -3.97 -11.19 1.94
C TRP A 56 -4.82 -10.43 0.96
N LYS A 57 -6.13 -10.40 1.18
CA LYS A 57 -7.10 -9.80 0.27
C LYS A 57 -7.77 -8.57 0.90
N LEU A 58 -8.06 -7.59 0.05
CA LEU A 58 -8.94 -6.46 0.31
C LEU A 58 -10.17 -6.61 -0.59
N ASP A 59 -11.37 -6.38 -0.04
CA ASP A 59 -12.60 -6.48 -0.82
C ASP A 59 -12.85 -5.26 -1.70
N GLN A 60 -13.62 -5.47 -2.76
CA GLN A 60 -14.02 -4.39 -3.63
C GLN A 60 -14.94 -3.42 -2.90
N GLY A 61 -14.65 -2.11 -3.04
CA GLY A 61 -15.46 -1.06 -2.45
C GLY A 61 -15.14 -0.78 -0.99
N THR A 62 -14.13 -1.45 -0.41
CA THR A 62 -13.59 -1.05 0.90
C THR A 62 -13.13 0.40 0.84
N GLU A 63 -13.60 1.18 1.81
CA GLU A 63 -13.15 2.56 1.96
C GLU A 63 -11.68 2.59 2.37
N ILE A 64 -10.91 3.41 1.67
CA ILE A 64 -9.49 3.62 1.93
C ILE A 64 -9.33 5.08 2.31
N SER A 65 -8.41 5.33 3.24
CA SER A 65 -8.04 6.66 3.69
C SER A 65 -7.73 7.60 2.52
N ASN A 66 -8.16 8.87 2.59
CA ASN A 66 -7.93 9.86 1.54
C ASN A 66 -6.44 10.20 1.36
N GLU A 67 -5.62 9.89 2.37
CA GLU A 67 -4.17 9.93 2.39
C GLU A 67 -3.55 9.04 1.29
N LEU A 68 -4.26 7.98 0.88
CA LEU A 68 -3.76 6.96 -0.04
C LEU A 68 -4.53 6.98 -1.36
N ARG A 69 -3.80 6.72 -2.42
CA ARG A 69 -4.33 6.42 -3.74
C ARG A 69 -3.91 5.02 -4.15
N VAL A 70 -4.87 4.28 -4.69
CA VAL A 70 -4.63 2.97 -5.31
C VAL A 70 -4.74 3.11 -6.82
N VAL A 71 -3.62 3.00 -7.51
CA VAL A 71 -3.51 3.23 -8.95
C VAL A 71 -3.31 1.91 -9.66
N ASN A 72 -4.09 1.64 -10.71
CA ASN A 72 -3.77 0.54 -11.62
C ASN A 72 -2.67 1.02 -12.56
N ASP A 73 -1.46 0.50 -12.36
CA ASP A 73 -0.32 0.84 -13.20
C ASP A 73 -0.35 0.05 -14.51
N HIS A 74 -0.49 -1.28 -14.43
CA HIS A 74 -0.69 -2.11 -15.63
C HIS A 74 -1.34 -3.47 -15.32
N ARG A 75 -2.26 -3.91 -16.19
CA ARG A 75 -2.91 -5.23 -16.11
C ARG A 75 -3.47 -5.51 -14.71
N ASN A 76 -2.81 -6.43 -14.00
CA ASN A 76 -3.13 -6.86 -12.65
C ASN A 76 -2.15 -6.29 -11.63
N HIS A 77 -1.48 -5.17 -11.89
CA HIS A 77 -0.51 -4.51 -11.03
C HIS A 77 -1.08 -3.19 -10.51
N TRP A 78 -1.07 -3.04 -9.19
CA TRP A 78 -1.65 -1.92 -8.48
C TRP A 78 -0.62 -1.30 -7.54
N LEU A 79 -0.52 0.03 -7.57
CA LEU A 79 0.39 0.81 -6.74
C LEU A 79 -0.37 1.51 -5.63
N TRP A 80 0.20 1.48 -4.43
CA TRP A 80 -0.24 2.31 -3.31
C TRP A 80 0.68 3.52 -3.19
N GLU A 81 0.09 4.70 -3.29
CA GLU A 81 0.81 5.97 -3.34
C GLU A 81 0.19 6.98 -2.37
N PRO A 82 0.96 7.93 -1.83
CA PRO A 82 0.40 9.05 -1.09
C PRO A 82 -0.37 9.99 -2.05
N SER A 83 -1.58 10.37 -1.66
CA SER A 83 -2.42 11.31 -2.42
C SER A 83 -1.87 12.74 -2.43
N TYR A 84 -1.11 13.10 -1.40
CA TYR A 84 -0.43 14.39 -1.24
C TYR A 84 0.86 14.18 -0.43
N SER A 85 1.78 15.14 -0.49
CA SER A 85 3.01 15.04 0.30
C SER A 85 2.69 15.13 1.79
N MET A 86 3.25 14.23 2.59
CA MET A 86 2.96 14.12 4.03
C MET A 86 4.18 13.59 4.80
N PRO A 87 4.21 13.73 6.14
CA PRO A 87 5.21 13.07 6.96
C PRO A 87 5.20 11.55 6.74
N ILE A 88 6.38 10.93 6.74
CA ILE A 88 6.50 9.48 6.50
C ILE A 88 5.69 8.65 7.51
N ASP A 89 5.56 9.12 8.75
CA ASP A 89 4.80 8.42 9.79
C ASP A 89 3.29 8.44 9.51
N THR A 90 2.76 9.57 9.01
CA THR A 90 1.35 9.65 8.55
C THR A 90 1.09 8.66 7.42
N TYR A 91 2.03 8.55 6.47
CA TYR A 91 1.90 7.59 5.37
C TYR A 91 1.97 6.14 5.86
N ARG A 92 2.87 5.82 6.81
CA ARG A 92 2.94 4.49 7.46
C ARG A 92 1.64 4.15 8.19
N GLU A 93 1.08 5.09 8.94
CA GLU A 93 -0.18 4.89 9.66
C GLU A 93 -1.36 4.64 8.72
N ALA A 94 -1.44 5.37 7.61
CA ALA A 94 -2.45 5.14 6.59
C ALA A 94 -2.33 3.73 5.98
N LEU A 95 -1.12 3.31 5.62
CA LEU A 95 -0.87 1.96 5.10
C LEU A 95 -1.13 0.86 6.14
N ARG A 96 -0.80 1.10 7.41
CA ARG A 96 -1.07 0.17 8.51
C ARG A 96 -2.57 -0.01 8.72
N SER A 97 -3.34 1.08 8.63
CA SER A 97 -4.80 1.04 8.73
C SER A 97 -5.41 0.19 7.63
N VAL A 98 -4.90 0.30 6.39
CA VAL A 98 -5.26 -0.61 5.30
C VAL A 98 -4.79 -2.03 5.60
N GLY A 99 -3.58 -2.21 6.12
CA GLY A 99 -3.03 -3.48 6.58
C GLY A 99 -3.98 -4.24 7.52
N ASN A 100 -4.63 -3.54 8.44
CA ASN A 100 -5.52 -4.13 9.45
C ASN A 100 -6.87 -4.60 8.91
N ILE A 101 -7.27 -4.15 7.72
CA ILE A 101 -8.53 -4.56 7.08
C ILE A 101 -8.33 -5.66 6.03
N LEU A 102 -7.09 -6.01 5.67
CA LEU A 102 -6.86 -7.21 4.85
C LEU A 102 -7.08 -8.48 5.67
N TYR A 103 -7.60 -9.50 5.02
CA TYR A 103 -7.75 -10.84 5.61
C TYR A 103 -7.01 -11.89 4.80
N GLU A 104 -6.54 -12.94 5.48
CA GLU A 104 -5.87 -14.06 4.84
C GLU A 104 -6.85 -14.89 4.02
N VAL A 105 -6.43 -15.30 2.81
CA VAL A 105 -7.24 -16.09 1.85
C VAL A 105 -6.50 -17.35 1.41
N SER A 106 -5.87 -18.05 2.36
CA SER A 106 -5.05 -19.25 2.13
C SER A 106 -5.70 -20.26 1.18
#